data_AF-A0A4R4UX47-F1
#
_entry.id   AF-A0A4R4UX47-F1
#
_cell.length_a   1.000
_cell.length_b   1.000
_cell.length_c   1.000
_cell.angle_alpha   90.00
_cell.angle_beta   90.00
_cell.angle_gamma   90.00
#
_symmetry.space_group_name_H-M   'P 1'
#
loop_
_entity.id
_entity.type
_entity.pdbx_description
1 polymer ?
#
loop_
_entity_poly.entity_id
_entity_poly.type
_entity_poly.pdbx_seq_one_letter_code
_entity_poly.pdbx_strand_id
1 'polypeptide(L)'
;MAAAACLALAPAALADAGKATGQGGQTLTVSEVDGLPAEGTTVQVQGSGFDPGKGIYVALCKDNGPGKAPTPCGGGADMSGEAGASQWVSSNPPPYGKSLAVPYGPGGTFDVKVSVGAALSDSVDCAEVRCAMVARADHTRSGDRSQDVRVPVTFGGGSGGVPVWAWAAGGAGGAAVIGAGVLLVLRRRRTAAEPSGAAA
;
A
#
# COMPACT_ATOMS: atom_id res chain seq x y z
N MET A 1 26.77 0.09 -43.14
CA MET A 1 25.86 0.88 -42.30
C MET A 1 25.71 0.20 -40.95
N ALA A 2 26.13 0.82 -39.85
CA ALA A 2 25.85 0.34 -38.49
C ALA A 2 24.71 1.19 -37.92
N ALA A 3 23.60 0.56 -37.56
CA ALA A 3 22.47 1.23 -36.91
C ALA A 3 22.72 1.25 -35.40
N ALA A 4 22.90 2.44 -34.83
CA ALA A 4 22.96 2.63 -33.39
C ALA A 4 21.53 2.64 -32.83
N ALA A 5 21.19 1.60 -32.07
CA ALA A 5 19.96 1.55 -31.30
C ALA A 5 20.15 2.36 -30.00
N CYS A 6 19.47 3.50 -29.90
CA CYS A 6 19.37 4.25 -28.65
C CYS A 6 18.36 3.54 -27.74
N LEU A 7 18.82 2.86 -26.69
CA LEU A 7 17.95 2.46 -25.59
C LEU A 7 17.55 3.73 -24.83
N ALA A 8 16.29 4.15 -24.97
CA ALA A 8 15.70 5.13 -24.07
C ALA A 8 15.50 4.46 -22.70
N LEU A 9 16.24 4.89 -21.67
CA LEU A 9 15.89 4.56 -20.30
C LEU A 9 14.58 5.28 -19.96
N ALA A 10 13.51 4.52 -19.74
CA ALA A 10 12.31 5.07 -19.11
C ALA A 10 12.70 5.54 -17.69
N PRO A 11 12.22 6.72 -17.24
CA PRO A 11 12.41 7.12 -15.86
C PRO A 11 11.71 6.09 -14.97
N ALA A 12 12.42 5.54 -14.00
CA ALA A 12 11.80 4.76 -12.93
C ALA A 12 10.78 5.68 -12.25
N ALA A 13 9.50 5.29 -12.27
CA ALA A 13 8.50 5.94 -11.44
C ALA A 13 8.96 5.78 -9.99
N LEU A 14 9.27 6.90 -9.33
CA LEU A 14 9.60 6.90 -7.92
C LEU A 14 8.33 6.45 -7.17
N ALA A 15 8.43 5.34 -6.44
CA ALA A 15 7.40 4.92 -5.50
C ALA A 15 7.22 6.05 -4.47
N ASP A 16 6.00 6.52 -4.27
CA ASP A 16 5.73 7.61 -3.35
C ASP A 16 5.72 7.11 -1.90
N ALA A 17 6.01 8.00 -0.96
CA ALA A 17 5.95 7.69 0.46
C ALA A 17 4.49 7.63 0.92
N GLY A 18 4.16 6.61 1.73
CA GLY A 18 2.82 6.46 2.30
C GLY A 18 2.77 6.90 3.75
N LYS A 19 1.63 7.45 4.18
CA LYS A 19 1.38 7.82 5.58
C LYS A 19 -0.03 7.47 6.02
N ALA A 20 -0.18 7.04 7.26
CA ALA A 20 -1.47 6.83 7.90
C ALA A 20 -1.48 7.26 9.37
N THR A 21 -2.68 7.43 9.92
CA THR A 21 -2.91 7.79 11.32
C THR A 21 -3.77 6.72 12.00
N GLY A 22 -3.33 6.28 13.18
CA GLY A 22 -4.04 5.33 14.03
C GLY A 22 -5.14 5.97 14.86
N GLN A 23 -5.94 5.12 15.50
CA GLN A 23 -7.07 5.56 16.34
C GLN A 23 -6.64 6.40 17.56
N GLY A 24 -5.43 6.19 18.07
CA GLY A 24 -4.85 6.97 19.16
C GLY A 24 -4.11 8.21 18.71
N GLY A 25 -4.16 8.58 17.44
CA GLY A 25 -3.40 9.70 16.87
C GLY A 25 -1.95 9.37 16.51
N GLN A 26 -1.55 8.10 16.61
CA GLN A 26 -0.24 7.64 16.16
C GLN A 26 -0.08 7.89 14.66
N THR A 27 1.12 8.16 14.18
CA THR A 27 1.39 8.23 12.74
C THR A 27 2.43 7.20 12.33
N LEU A 28 2.22 6.61 11.16
CA LEU A 28 3.16 5.69 10.52
C LEU A 28 3.44 6.20 9.11
N THR A 29 4.72 6.35 8.78
CA THR A 29 5.19 6.75 7.45
C THR A 29 6.08 5.64 6.89
N VAL A 30 5.88 5.29 5.63
CA VAL A 30 6.65 4.28 4.89
C VAL A 30 7.28 4.97 3.70
N SER A 31 8.59 4.75 3.48
CA SER A 31 9.35 5.45 2.44
C SER A 31 8.81 5.24 1.02
N GLU A 32 8.26 4.05 0.75
CA GLU A 32 7.75 3.64 -0.55
C GLU A 32 6.54 2.74 -0.34
N VAL A 33 5.43 3.01 -1.01
CA VAL A 33 4.21 2.19 -0.89
C VAL A 33 3.58 1.76 -2.21
N ASP A 34 4.00 2.36 -3.32
CA ASP A 34 3.42 2.08 -4.63
C ASP A 34 4.39 1.35 -5.56
N GLY A 35 3.89 0.33 -6.25
CA GLY A 35 4.68 -0.39 -7.26
C GLY A 35 5.92 -1.08 -6.71
N LEU A 36 5.87 -1.57 -5.46
CA LEU A 36 6.98 -2.26 -4.82
C LEU A 36 7.40 -3.50 -5.63
N PRO A 37 8.71 -3.85 -5.68
CA PRO A 37 9.18 -5.06 -6.33
C PRO A 37 8.56 -6.32 -5.72
N ALA A 38 8.03 -7.21 -6.56
CA ALA A 38 7.33 -8.40 -6.09
C ALA A 38 8.29 -9.40 -5.43
N GLU A 39 9.50 -9.51 -5.97
CA GLU A 39 10.63 -10.29 -5.45
C GLU A 39 11.16 -9.76 -4.11
N GLY A 40 10.87 -8.49 -3.84
CA GLY A 40 11.07 -7.85 -2.56
C GLY A 40 12.02 -6.65 -2.58
N THR A 41 11.88 -5.83 -1.54
CA THR A 41 12.67 -4.63 -1.29
C THR A 41 12.75 -4.38 0.22
N THR A 42 13.58 -3.42 0.64
CA THR A 42 13.60 -2.95 2.02
C THR A 42 13.00 -1.54 2.08
N VAL A 43 11.96 -1.36 2.90
CA VAL A 43 11.35 -0.04 3.13
C VAL A 43 11.75 0.50 4.50
N GLN A 44 11.90 1.83 4.58
CA GLN A 44 12.06 2.53 5.86
C GLN A 44 10.68 2.83 6.44
N VAL A 45 10.47 2.53 7.71
CA VAL A 45 9.21 2.76 8.43
C VAL A 45 9.48 3.62 9.67
N GLN A 46 8.85 4.78 9.71
CA GLN A 46 8.95 5.74 10.80
C GLN A 46 7.61 5.85 11.53
N GLY A 47 7.65 5.78 12.86
CA GLY A 47 6.47 5.92 13.71
C GLY A 47 6.60 7.07 14.70
N SER A 48 5.47 7.65 15.11
CA SER A 48 5.40 8.59 16.24
C SER A 48 4.04 8.53 16.94
N GLY A 49 4.01 8.91 18.22
CA GLY A 49 2.79 8.96 19.03
C GLY A 49 2.35 7.60 19.59
N PHE A 50 3.12 6.53 19.41
CA PHE A 50 2.83 5.21 19.96
C PHE A 50 2.98 5.19 21.49
N ASP A 51 2.17 4.40 22.19
CA ASP A 51 2.33 4.19 23.64
C ASP A 51 3.59 3.33 23.94
N PRO A 52 4.66 3.89 24.55
CA PRO A 52 5.89 3.14 24.84
C PRO A 52 5.72 2.06 25.92
N GLY A 53 4.61 2.09 26.67
CA GLY A 53 4.22 1.03 27.61
C GLY A 53 3.72 -0.24 26.91
N LYS A 54 3.54 -0.21 25.58
CA LYS A 54 3.05 -1.32 24.77
C LYS A 54 4.03 -1.62 23.62
N GLY A 55 4.58 -2.82 23.60
CA GLY A 55 5.37 -3.28 22.45
C GLY A 55 4.49 -3.49 21.21
N ILE A 56 5.07 -3.28 20.04
CA ILE A 56 4.43 -3.44 18.73
C ILE A 56 5.30 -4.25 17.78
N TYR A 57 4.66 -4.89 16.81
CA TYR A 57 5.32 -5.32 15.58
C TYR A 57 5.04 -4.34 14.46
N VAL A 58 6.07 -4.08 13.65
CA VAL A 58 5.98 -3.38 12.37
C VAL A 58 6.29 -4.38 11.26
N ALA A 59 5.31 -4.69 10.41
CA ALA A 59 5.44 -5.71 9.37
C ALA A 59 4.49 -5.46 8.19
N LEU A 60 4.79 -6.08 7.04
CA LEU A 60 3.80 -6.24 5.97
C LEU A 60 2.74 -7.25 6.42
N CYS A 61 1.47 -6.93 6.25
CA CYS A 61 0.37 -7.82 6.59
C CYS A 61 -0.72 -7.80 5.52
N LYS A 62 -1.45 -8.91 5.40
CA LYS A 62 -2.74 -8.91 4.72
C LYS A 62 -3.71 -8.01 5.47
N ASP A 63 -4.33 -7.07 4.76
CA ASP A 63 -5.36 -6.19 5.32
C ASP A 63 -6.75 -6.82 5.18
N ASN A 64 -7.21 -7.41 6.28
CA ASN A 64 -8.55 -8.01 6.36
C ASN A 64 -9.68 -6.97 6.55
N GLY A 65 -9.36 -5.67 6.49
CA GLY A 65 -10.31 -4.57 6.56
C GLY A 65 -10.52 -3.99 7.97
N PRO A 66 -11.37 -2.95 8.08
CA PRO A 66 -11.56 -2.20 9.31
C PRO A 66 -12.01 -3.06 10.49
N GLY A 67 -11.41 -2.85 11.65
CA GLY A 67 -11.74 -3.58 12.89
C GLY A 67 -11.37 -5.07 12.89
N LYS A 68 -10.80 -5.59 11.80
CA LYS A 68 -10.31 -6.98 11.71
C LYS A 68 -8.81 -7.01 11.89
N ALA A 69 -8.29 -8.03 12.57
CA ALA A 69 -6.86 -8.20 12.73
C ALA A 69 -6.16 -8.28 11.36
N PRO A 70 -5.08 -7.53 11.12
CA PRO A 70 -4.26 -7.70 9.93
C PRO A 70 -3.44 -8.97 10.12
N THR A 71 -3.70 -9.98 9.28
CA THR A 71 -3.09 -11.32 9.37
C THR A 71 -3.37 -12.14 8.10
N PRO A 72 -2.45 -13.00 7.63
CA PRO A 72 -1.10 -13.19 8.16
C PRO A 72 -0.23 -11.93 7.98
N CYS A 73 0.89 -11.90 8.70
CA CYS A 73 1.94 -10.89 8.58
C CYS A 73 3.26 -11.58 8.24
N GLY A 74 4.12 -10.87 7.52
CA GLY A 74 5.44 -11.33 7.14
C GLY A 74 6.37 -11.47 8.34
N GLY A 75 7.41 -12.30 8.19
CA GLY A 75 8.46 -12.50 9.19
C GLY A 75 8.15 -13.49 10.30
N GLY A 76 6.87 -13.79 10.59
CA GLY A 76 6.52 -14.69 11.68
C GLY A 76 7.14 -14.27 13.01
N ALA A 77 7.47 -15.24 13.87
CA ALA A 77 8.29 -14.98 15.06
C ALA A 77 9.77 -15.01 14.66
N ASP A 78 10.32 -13.86 14.25
CA ASP A 78 11.74 -13.72 13.98
C ASP A 78 12.54 -13.75 15.30
N MET A 79 12.89 -14.95 15.74
CA MET A 79 13.59 -15.18 17.01
C MET A 79 15.09 -14.89 16.94
N SER A 80 15.64 -14.68 15.74
CA SER A 80 17.04 -14.24 15.55
C SER A 80 17.14 -12.75 15.29
N GLY A 81 16.09 -12.11 14.78
CA GLY A 81 16.09 -10.71 14.34
C GLY A 81 16.74 -10.50 12.97
N GLU A 82 17.08 -11.59 12.27
CA GLU A 82 17.83 -11.56 11.00
C GLU A 82 16.92 -11.63 9.78
N ALA A 83 15.68 -12.12 9.92
CA ALA A 83 14.76 -12.27 8.79
C ALA A 83 14.32 -10.91 8.24
N GLY A 84 14.23 -9.89 9.11
CA GLY A 84 13.99 -8.49 8.72
C GLY A 84 12.60 -8.21 8.15
N ALA A 85 11.76 -9.24 7.95
CA ALA A 85 10.40 -9.11 7.44
C ALA A 85 9.38 -8.61 8.49
N SER A 86 9.82 -8.49 9.74
CA SER A 86 9.12 -7.78 10.81
C SER A 86 10.13 -7.13 11.75
N GLN A 87 9.71 -6.07 12.44
CA GLN A 87 10.51 -5.40 13.47
C GLN A 87 9.71 -5.34 14.76
N TRP A 88 10.31 -5.80 15.86
CA TRP A 88 9.73 -5.65 17.19
C TRP A 88 10.21 -4.34 17.81
N VAL A 89 9.28 -3.45 18.12
CA VAL A 89 9.57 -2.20 18.83
C VAL A 89 8.97 -2.28 20.24
N SER A 90 9.83 -2.24 21.26
CA SER A 90 9.40 -2.27 22.66
C SER A 90 10.48 -1.72 23.59
N SER A 91 10.09 -0.80 24.48
CA SER A 91 10.96 -0.32 25.55
C SER A 91 10.91 -1.21 26.79
N ASN A 92 9.97 -2.17 26.85
CA ASN A 92 9.78 -3.09 27.97
C ASN A 92 9.57 -4.55 27.49
N PRO A 93 10.48 -5.12 26.67
CA PRO A 93 10.31 -6.48 26.19
C PRO A 93 10.52 -7.50 27.34
N PRO A 94 9.86 -8.67 27.30
CA PRO A 94 10.22 -9.82 28.12
C PRO A 94 11.71 -10.18 28.00
N PRO A 95 12.28 -10.94 28.95
CA PRO A 95 13.73 -11.25 28.96
C PRO A 95 14.30 -11.80 27.66
N TYR A 96 13.57 -12.67 26.94
CA TYR A 96 14.00 -13.22 25.65
C TYR A 96 14.06 -12.19 24.52
N GLY A 97 13.38 -11.04 24.67
CA GLY A 97 13.28 -10.00 23.65
C GLY A 97 14.26 -8.86 23.79
N LYS A 98 15.04 -8.81 24.88
CA LYS A 98 15.90 -7.66 25.18
C LYS A 98 16.96 -7.36 24.11
N SER A 99 17.43 -8.38 23.40
CA SER A 99 18.38 -8.24 22.28
C SER A 99 17.72 -8.20 20.91
N LEU A 100 16.39 -8.40 20.83
CA LEU A 100 15.64 -8.48 19.58
C LEU A 100 14.81 -7.22 19.34
N ALA A 101 14.28 -6.61 20.40
CA ALA A 101 13.41 -5.45 20.30
C ALA A 101 14.21 -4.15 20.19
N VAL A 102 13.79 -3.28 19.28
CA VAL A 102 14.24 -1.90 19.20
C VAL A 102 13.46 -1.06 20.23
N PRO A 103 14.11 -0.32 21.13
CA PRO A 103 13.39 0.54 22.07
C PRO A 103 12.75 1.74 21.35
N TYR A 104 11.61 2.21 21.87
CA TYR A 104 11.05 3.47 21.39
C TYR A 104 11.95 4.65 21.76
N GLY A 105 11.97 5.65 20.89
CA GLY A 105 12.46 6.99 21.19
C GLY A 105 11.41 7.88 21.89
N PRO A 106 11.77 9.14 22.20
CA PRO A 106 10.86 10.10 22.83
C PRO A 106 9.54 10.25 22.07
N GLY A 107 8.42 10.37 22.80
CA GLY A 107 7.09 10.53 22.20
C GLY A 107 6.58 9.30 21.44
N GLY A 108 7.10 8.10 21.73
CA GLY A 108 6.66 6.87 21.06
C GLY A 108 7.17 6.78 19.62
N THR A 109 8.38 7.27 19.39
CA THR A 109 9.00 7.28 18.06
C THR A 109 9.79 6.01 17.79
N PHE A 110 9.93 5.66 16.52
CA PHE A 110 10.87 4.64 16.05
C PHE A 110 11.20 4.89 14.58
N ASP A 111 12.33 4.33 14.14
CA ASP A 111 12.77 4.35 12.76
C ASP A 111 13.41 3.00 12.44
N VAL A 112 12.73 2.16 11.64
CA VAL A 112 13.12 0.76 11.40
C VAL A 112 13.02 0.37 9.93
N LYS A 113 13.89 -0.55 9.51
CA LYS A 113 13.86 -1.13 8.16
C LYS A 113 13.12 -2.44 8.15
N VAL A 114 12.25 -2.63 7.17
CA VAL A 114 11.48 -3.87 6.99
C VAL A 114 11.66 -4.39 5.57
N SER A 115 12.08 -5.64 5.44
CA SER A 115 12.11 -6.38 4.18
C SER A 115 10.69 -6.79 3.80
N VAL A 116 10.25 -6.42 2.61
CA VAL A 116 8.88 -6.68 2.12
C VAL A 116 8.96 -7.34 0.76
N GLY A 117 8.03 -8.25 0.48
CA GLY A 117 7.86 -8.92 -0.82
C GLY A 117 6.39 -9.28 -1.01
N ALA A 118 5.98 -9.50 -2.25
CA ALA A 118 4.57 -9.74 -2.56
C ALA A 118 4.08 -11.06 -1.96
N ALA A 119 4.89 -12.12 -2.05
CA ALA A 119 4.59 -13.41 -1.44
C ALA A 119 4.73 -13.35 0.10
N LEU A 120 3.61 -13.12 0.78
CA LEU A 120 3.56 -13.02 2.25
C LEU A 120 3.58 -14.39 2.94
N SER A 121 2.97 -15.38 2.28
CA SER A 121 2.97 -16.80 2.65
C SER A 121 2.64 -17.65 1.41
N ASP A 122 2.72 -18.97 1.51
CA ASP A 122 2.38 -19.91 0.42
C ASP A 122 0.96 -19.72 -0.15
N SER A 123 0.08 -19.03 0.57
CA SER A 123 -1.33 -18.83 0.23
C SER A 123 -1.76 -17.35 0.16
N VAL A 124 -0.84 -16.41 0.36
CA VAL A 124 -1.15 -14.97 0.35
C VAL A 124 -0.11 -14.23 -0.48
N ASP A 125 -0.56 -13.70 -1.62
CA ASP A 125 0.20 -12.81 -2.49
C ASP A 125 -0.39 -11.39 -2.45
N CYS A 126 0.40 -10.44 -1.93
CA CYS A 126 0.06 -9.02 -1.83
C CYS A 126 0.06 -8.28 -3.17
N ALA A 127 0.48 -8.92 -4.27
CA ALA A 127 0.19 -8.43 -5.62
C ALA A 127 -1.27 -8.72 -6.04
N GLU A 128 -1.91 -9.72 -5.41
CA GLU A 128 -3.27 -10.15 -5.73
C GLU A 128 -4.31 -9.73 -4.68
N VAL A 129 -3.89 -9.57 -3.43
CA VAL A 129 -4.77 -9.19 -2.31
C VAL A 129 -4.33 -7.89 -1.65
N ARG A 130 -5.27 -7.25 -0.94
CA ARG A 130 -4.97 -6.03 -0.18
C ARG A 130 -4.00 -6.33 0.97
N CYS A 131 -2.89 -5.63 0.97
CA CYS A 131 -1.90 -5.63 2.05
C CYS A 131 -1.56 -4.21 2.49
N ALA A 132 -0.98 -4.10 3.68
CA ALA A 132 -0.53 -2.85 4.27
C ALA A 132 0.72 -3.08 5.10
N MET A 133 1.55 -2.05 5.20
CA MET A 133 2.50 -1.94 6.30
C MET A 133 1.74 -1.59 7.57
N VAL A 134 1.92 -2.41 8.60
CA VAL A 134 1.14 -2.36 9.82
C VAL A 134 2.04 -2.22 11.01
N ALA A 135 1.73 -1.25 11.87
CA ALA A 135 2.08 -1.30 13.28
C ALA A 135 0.92 -1.93 14.05
N ARG A 136 1.18 -2.92 14.90
CA ARG A 136 0.16 -3.58 15.75
C ARG A 136 0.75 -4.01 17.08
N ALA A 137 -0.05 -4.09 18.14
CA ALA A 137 0.41 -4.62 19.42
C ALA A 137 1.10 -6.00 19.26
N ASP A 138 2.19 -6.19 20.01
CA ASP A 138 2.98 -7.41 19.97
C ASP A 138 2.24 -8.63 20.54
N HIS A 139 2.89 -9.79 20.51
CA HIS A 139 2.34 -11.07 20.97
C HIS A 139 2.02 -11.11 22.47
N THR A 140 2.55 -10.19 23.27
CA THR A 140 2.19 -10.09 24.70
C THR A 140 0.78 -9.52 24.89
N ARG A 141 0.21 -8.89 23.85
CA ARG A 141 -1.11 -8.22 23.86
C ARG A 141 -1.83 -8.39 22.52
N SER A 142 -1.88 -9.60 21.99
CA SER A 142 -2.32 -9.89 20.61
C SER A 142 -3.73 -9.38 20.24
N GLY A 143 -4.63 -9.23 21.22
CA GLY A 143 -5.98 -8.68 21.06
C GLY A 143 -6.09 -7.15 21.18
N ASP A 144 -5.06 -6.45 21.66
CA ASP A 144 -5.06 -4.99 21.78
C ASP A 144 -4.89 -4.36 20.40
N ARG A 145 -5.86 -3.56 19.96
CA ARG A 145 -5.85 -2.85 18.67
C ARG A 145 -5.59 -1.36 18.79
N SER A 146 -5.32 -0.85 20.01
CA SER A 146 -5.15 0.58 20.24
C SER A 146 -3.92 1.17 19.55
N GLN A 147 -2.98 0.32 19.12
CA GLN A 147 -1.73 0.68 18.44
C GLN A 147 -1.78 0.37 16.92
N ASP A 148 -2.95 -0.04 16.39
CA ASP A 148 -3.06 -0.38 14.97
C ASP A 148 -2.97 0.88 14.09
N VAL A 149 -1.97 0.89 13.21
CA VAL A 149 -1.84 1.84 12.10
C VAL A 149 -1.58 1.05 10.83
N ARG A 150 -2.24 1.40 9.72
CA ARG A 150 -2.15 0.66 8.44
C ARG A 150 -1.86 1.64 7.30
N VAL A 151 -0.72 1.47 6.67
CA VAL A 151 -0.35 2.20 5.45
C VAL A 151 -0.52 1.22 4.27
N PRO A 152 -1.52 1.39 3.41
CA PRO A 152 -1.73 0.52 2.25
C PRO A 152 -0.48 0.47 1.36
N VAL A 153 -0.21 -0.68 0.76
CA VAL A 153 0.88 -0.85 -0.22
C VAL A 153 0.38 -1.55 -1.48
N THR A 154 1.08 -1.35 -2.59
CA THR A 154 0.87 -2.08 -3.84
C THR A 154 2.20 -2.65 -4.35
N PHE A 155 2.12 -3.85 -4.92
CA PHE A 155 3.25 -4.50 -5.58
C PHE A 155 3.04 -4.51 -7.10
N GLY A 156 4.13 -4.34 -7.85
CA GLY A 156 4.14 -4.39 -9.31
C GLY A 156 3.87 -3.03 -10.00
N GLY A 157 4.68 -2.71 -11.01
CA GLY A 157 4.71 -1.41 -11.69
C GLY A 157 4.40 -1.45 -13.19
N GLY A 158 3.43 -2.25 -13.63
CA GLY A 158 3.07 -2.35 -15.06
C GLY A 158 1.57 -2.29 -15.30
N SER A 159 1.00 -1.09 -15.43
CA SER A 159 -0.33 -0.77 -16.03
C SER A 159 -1.58 -1.58 -15.63
N GLY A 160 -1.49 -2.50 -14.67
CA GLY A 160 -2.58 -3.39 -14.23
C GLY A 160 -2.76 -3.46 -12.71
N GLY A 161 -1.90 -2.78 -11.95
CA GLY A 161 -2.10 -2.59 -10.51
C GLY A 161 -3.24 -1.60 -10.28
N VAL A 162 -4.29 -2.04 -9.57
CA VAL A 162 -5.41 -1.16 -9.20
C VAL A 162 -4.86 -0.14 -8.18
N PRO A 163 -4.80 1.15 -8.50
CA PRO A 163 -4.11 2.12 -7.66
C PRO A 163 -4.81 2.27 -6.30
N VAL A 164 -4.06 2.63 -5.24
CA VAL A 164 -4.58 2.71 -3.86
C VAL A 164 -5.87 3.53 -3.75
N TRP A 165 -6.00 4.60 -4.54
CA TRP A 165 -7.21 5.44 -4.58
C TRP A 165 -8.44 4.72 -5.13
N ALA A 166 -8.28 3.74 -6.02
CA ALA A 166 -9.39 2.94 -6.54
C ALA A 166 -9.97 2.00 -5.46
N TRP A 167 -9.17 1.61 -4.46
CA TRP A 167 -9.66 0.93 -3.27
C TRP A 167 -10.22 1.90 -2.22
N ALA A 168 -9.67 3.10 -2.11
CA ALA A 168 -10.19 4.15 -1.23
C ALA A 168 -11.61 4.61 -1.65
N ALA A 169 -11.92 4.60 -2.95
CA ALA A 169 -13.24 4.96 -3.48
C ALA A 169 -14.34 3.93 -3.17
N GLY A 170 -13.99 2.69 -2.81
CA GLY A 170 -14.97 1.64 -2.45
C GLY A 170 -15.68 1.87 -1.10
N GLY A 171 -15.24 2.85 -0.31
CA GLY A 171 -15.82 3.18 1.00
C GLY A 171 -16.91 4.26 0.98
N ALA A 172 -17.15 4.93 -0.14
CA ALA A 172 -18.19 5.95 -0.26
C ALA A 172 -19.07 5.64 -1.48
N GLY A 173 -20.31 5.26 -1.23
CA GLY A 173 -21.30 5.00 -2.28
C GLY A 173 -21.38 6.15 -3.26
N GLY A 174 -21.00 5.89 -4.51
CA GLY A 174 -21.09 6.85 -5.60
C GLY A 174 -20.72 6.16 -6.91
N ALA A 175 -21.72 5.60 -7.60
CA ALA A 175 -21.55 5.05 -8.93
C ALA A 175 -21.14 6.15 -9.91
N ALA A 176 -19.85 6.24 -10.24
CA ALA A 176 -19.38 7.01 -11.39
C ALA A 176 -19.45 6.13 -12.64
N VAL A 177 -20.58 6.24 -13.35
CA VAL A 177 -20.72 5.75 -14.72
C VAL A 177 -19.77 6.55 -15.63
N ILE A 178 -18.64 5.95 -16.01
CA ILE A 178 -17.83 6.47 -17.11
C ILE A 178 -18.46 5.97 -18.41
N GLY A 179 -19.26 6.83 -19.03
CA GLY A 179 -19.80 6.61 -20.37
C GLY A 179 -18.66 6.59 -21.39
N ALA A 180 -18.34 5.40 -21.91
CA ALA A 180 -17.59 5.28 -23.15
C ALA A 180 -18.48 5.76 -24.30
N GLY A 181 -18.17 6.96 -24.82
CA GLY A 181 -18.85 7.55 -25.96
C GLY A 181 -18.63 6.73 -27.23
N VAL A 182 -19.64 5.93 -27.60
CA VAL A 182 -19.79 5.43 -28.98
C VAL A 182 -20.49 6.53 -29.77
N LEU A 183 -19.72 7.31 -30.53
CA LEU A 183 -20.23 8.32 -31.45
C LEU A 183 -20.85 7.61 -32.68
N LEU A 184 -22.11 7.18 -32.56
CA LEU A 184 -22.92 6.73 -33.69
C LEU A 184 -23.25 7.94 -34.58
N VAL A 185 -22.43 8.15 -35.62
CA VAL A 185 -22.70 9.11 -36.69
C VAL A 185 -23.91 8.62 -37.51
N LEU A 186 -25.11 8.99 -37.07
CA LEU A 186 -26.32 8.88 -37.89
C LEU A 186 -26.26 9.94 -38.99
N ARG A 187 -25.72 9.54 -40.15
CA ARG A 187 -25.68 10.33 -41.38
C ARG A 187 -27.08 10.43 -42.00
N ARG A 188 -27.95 11.25 -41.42
CA ARG A 188 -29.28 11.56 -41.97
C ARG A 188 -29.12 12.65 -43.04
N ARG A 189 -28.88 12.24 -44.30
CA ARG A 189 -28.90 13.15 -45.46
C ARG A 189 -30.32 13.72 -45.59
N ARG A 190 -30.49 15.00 -45.27
CA ARG A 190 -31.66 15.79 -45.66
C ARG A 190 -31.48 16.17 -47.13
N THR A 191 -32.35 15.66 -47.98
CA THR A 191 -32.51 16.16 -49.35
C THR A 191 -33.21 17.52 -49.26
N ALA A 192 -32.48 18.59 -49.61
CA ALA A 192 -33.06 19.89 -49.83
C ALA A 192 -33.79 19.90 -51.17
N ALA A 193 -35.02 20.39 -51.19
CA ALA A 193 -35.70 20.86 -52.38
C ALA A 193 -36.23 22.26 -52.05
N GLU A 194 -35.63 23.27 -52.67
CA GLU A 194 -36.24 24.60 -52.82
C GLU A 194 -36.25 24.95 -54.32
N PRO A 195 -37.24 25.74 -54.78
CA PRO A 195 -37.60 25.85 -56.18
C PRO A 195 -36.82 26.98 -56.87
N SER A 196 -36.46 26.75 -58.14
CA SER A 196 -36.11 27.83 -59.06
C SER A 196 -37.31 28.11 -59.93
N GLY A 197 -37.83 29.34 -59.88
CA GLY A 197 -38.84 29.84 -60.81
C GLY A 197 -38.20 30.40 -62.08
N ALA A 198 -38.95 30.41 -63.18
CA ALA A 198 -38.89 31.44 -64.21
C ALA A 198 -40.13 31.36 -65.11
N ALA A 199 -40.62 32.54 -65.44
CA ALA A 199 -41.79 32.84 -66.26
C ALA A 199 -41.58 32.62 -67.76
N ALA A 200 -42.67 32.32 -68.47
CA ALA A 200 -43.17 33.01 -69.68
C ALA A 200 -44.46 32.32 -70.15
#